data_AF-A0A2N2T006-F1
#
_entry.id   AF-A0A2N2T006-F1
#
_cell.length_a   1.000
_cell.length_b   1.000
_cell.length_c   1.000
_cell.angle_alpha   90.00
_cell.angle_beta   90.00
_cell.angle_gamma   90.00
#
_symmetry.space_group_name_H-M   'P 1'
#
loop_
_entity.id
_entity.type
_entity.pdbx_description
1 polymer ?
#
loop_
_entity_poly.entity_id
_entity_poly.type
_entity_poly.pdbx_seq_one_letter_code
_entity_poly.pdbx_strand_id
1 'polypeptide(L)'
;MTLLTSPYAKEPPFSHGQTPRTAVLYCNLGTPDSPSTPDVRRFLSEFLGDPRVVEVPRLLWLLILHGVILRIRPAKSGAKYASVWLPEGSPLKIWTEKQAKMLQGWLGQRGHDVQVRYAMRYGSTSIASQLDQLKAEGTTRVLIVPAYPQYSATTTASLFDAVYAWAAKVRNLPELRFINHYHDDARYIAALASRIKHHWQGHGRPDVLLMS
;
A
#
# COMPACT_ATOMS: atom_id res chain seq x y z
N MET A 1 -12.22 13.48 -35.07
CA MET A 1 -11.69 14.33 -33.99
C MET A 1 -12.62 14.23 -32.80
N THR A 2 -12.36 13.32 -31.85
CA THR A 2 -13.23 13.04 -30.71
C THR A 2 -12.94 14.04 -29.59
N LEU A 3 -13.44 15.28 -29.73
CA LEU A 3 -13.19 16.39 -28.81
C LEU A 3 -14.00 16.34 -27.49
N LEU A 4 -14.70 15.24 -27.21
CA LEU A 4 -15.58 15.10 -26.05
C LEU A 4 -15.37 13.74 -25.38
N THR A 5 -14.21 13.53 -24.76
CA THR A 5 -14.02 12.40 -23.83
C THR A 5 -14.34 12.87 -22.41
N SER A 6 -15.15 12.08 -21.70
CA SER A 6 -15.44 12.33 -20.28
C SER A 6 -14.13 12.32 -19.47
N PRO A 7 -13.94 13.23 -18.50
CA PRO A 7 -12.80 13.18 -17.59
C PRO A 7 -12.89 12.00 -16.60
N TYR A 8 -14.09 11.42 -16.46
CA TYR A 8 -14.35 10.27 -15.61
C TYR A 8 -14.18 8.95 -16.36
N ALA A 9 -13.70 7.94 -15.62
CA ALA A 9 -13.65 6.57 -16.07
C ALA A 9 -15.05 6.02 -16.37
N LYS A 10 -15.12 5.01 -17.24
CA LYS A 10 -16.37 4.31 -17.55
C LYS A 10 -16.86 3.57 -16.30
N GLU A 11 -18.09 3.85 -15.89
CA GLU A 11 -18.73 3.18 -14.76
C GLU A 11 -19.03 1.70 -15.09
N PRO A 12 -18.85 0.78 -14.14
CA PRO A 12 -19.26 -0.61 -14.33
C PRO A 12 -20.79 -0.72 -14.44
N PRO A 13 -21.31 -1.81 -15.03
CA PRO A 13 -22.75 -2.08 -15.04
C PRO A 13 -23.32 -2.08 -13.62
N PHE A 14 -24.44 -1.37 -13.41
CA PHE A 14 -25.13 -1.30 -12.13
C PHE A 14 -26.51 -1.97 -12.24
N SER A 15 -26.91 -2.69 -11.20
CA SER A 15 -28.26 -3.25 -11.07
C SER A 15 -28.90 -2.75 -9.79
N HIS A 16 -30.15 -2.30 -9.88
CA HIS A 16 -30.91 -1.87 -8.70
C HIS A 16 -31.15 -3.05 -7.75
N GLY A 17 -31.17 -2.77 -6.44
CA GLY A 17 -31.40 -3.79 -5.40
C GLY A 17 -30.16 -4.63 -5.04
N GLN A 18 -28.97 -4.30 -5.55
CA GLN A 18 -27.74 -4.93 -5.10
C GLN A 18 -27.47 -4.65 -3.61
N THR A 19 -27.19 -5.70 -2.84
CA THR A 19 -26.81 -5.58 -1.43
C THR A 19 -25.50 -4.80 -1.29
N PRO A 20 -25.42 -3.78 -0.42
CA PRO A 20 -24.18 -3.02 -0.19
C PRO A 20 -23.03 -3.92 0.27
N ARG A 21 -21.91 -3.89 -0.46
CA ARG A 21 -20.69 -4.64 -0.12
C ARG A 21 -19.64 -3.74 0.51
N THR A 22 -18.95 -4.27 1.51
CA THR A 22 -17.89 -3.57 2.25
C THR A 22 -16.56 -4.25 2.00
N ALA A 23 -15.53 -3.45 1.76
CA ALA A 23 -14.17 -3.94 1.63
C ALA A 23 -13.21 -3.25 2.60
N VAL A 24 -12.14 -3.97 2.92
CA VAL A 24 -10.94 -3.44 3.57
C VAL A 24 -9.81 -3.47 2.54
N LEU A 25 -9.21 -2.32 2.29
CA LEU A 25 -8.01 -2.20 1.47
C LEU A 25 -6.79 -2.02 2.38
N TYR A 26 -6.03 -3.10 2.56
CA TYR A 26 -4.80 -3.12 3.36
C TYR A 26 -3.62 -2.63 2.52
N CYS A 27 -3.13 -1.44 2.82
CA CYS A 27 -2.23 -0.71 1.95
C CYS A 27 -0.82 -0.63 2.53
N ASN A 28 0.20 -0.94 1.73
CA ASN A 28 1.61 -0.86 2.11
C ASN A 28 2.42 -0.06 1.07
N LEU A 29 3.72 0.15 1.31
CA LEU A 29 4.60 0.97 0.48
C LEU A 29 4.66 0.44 -0.94
N GLY A 30 4.79 -0.87 -1.04
CA GLY A 30 5.17 -1.54 -2.27
C GLY A 30 6.65 -1.83 -2.37
N THR A 31 7.00 -2.43 -3.49
CA THR A 31 8.30 -3.00 -3.80
C THR A 31 8.39 -3.11 -5.32
N PRO A 32 9.59 -3.10 -5.93
CA PRO A 32 9.71 -3.44 -7.34
C PRO A 32 9.18 -4.85 -7.62
N ASP A 33 8.79 -5.11 -8.87
CA ASP A 33 8.24 -6.40 -9.30
C ASP A 33 9.30 -7.50 -9.38
N SER A 34 10.56 -7.10 -9.62
CA SER A 34 11.73 -7.97 -9.58
C SER A 34 12.94 -7.17 -9.10
N PRO A 35 14.05 -7.81 -8.69
CA PRO A 35 15.28 -7.12 -8.33
C PRO A 35 16.04 -6.59 -9.56
N SER A 36 15.49 -6.77 -10.77
CA SER A 36 16.09 -6.29 -12.01
C SER A 36 16.15 -4.76 -12.05
N THR A 37 17.22 -4.23 -12.64
CA THR A 37 17.43 -2.78 -12.78
C THR A 37 16.23 -2.03 -13.39
N PRO A 38 15.53 -2.54 -14.44
CA PRO A 38 14.35 -1.87 -14.99
C PRO A 38 13.20 -1.74 -13.99
N ASP A 39 12.84 -2.80 -13.28
CA ASP A 39 11.72 -2.78 -12.33
C ASP A 39 12.05 -1.93 -11.10
N VAL A 40 13.29 -2.00 -10.62
CA VAL A 40 13.78 -1.13 -9.55
C VAL A 40 13.78 0.33 -9.99
N ARG A 41 14.14 0.63 -11.25
CA ARG A 41 14.07 1.98 -11.78
C ARG A 41 12.63 2.50 -11.82
N ARG A 42 11.66 1.69 -12.28
CA ARG A 42 10.23 2.06 -12.28
C ARG A 42 9.75 2.37 -10.87
N PHE A 43 9.99 1.46 -9.92
CA PHE A 43 9.64 1.66 -8.52
C PHE A 43 10.27 2.93 -7.94
N LEU A 44 11.58 3.15 -8.13
CA LEU A 44 12.26 4.34 -7.63
C LEU A 44 11.73 5.63 -8.28
N SER A 45 11.33 5.59 -9.55
CA SER A 45 10.76 6.73 -10.23
C SER A 45 9.43 7.14 -9.62
N GLU A 46 8.58 6.17 -9.24
CA GLU A 46 7.31 6.42 -8.57
C GLU A 46 7.52 6.89 -7.13
N PHE A 47 8.35 6.18 -6.36
CA PHE A 47 8.59 6.47 -4.95
C PHE A 47 9.27 7.83 -4.74
N LEU A 48 10.39 8.06 -5.43
CA LEU A 48 11.14 9.31 -5.28
C LEU A 48 10.49 10.46 -6.06
N GLY A 49 9.60 10.19 -7.02
CA GLY A 49 8.84 11.22 -7.73
C GLY A 49 7.68 11.79 -6.92
N ASP A 50 7.36 11.18 -5.77
CA ASP A 50 6.27 11.62 -4.91
C ASP A 50 6.64 12.89 -4.12
N PRO A 51 5.88 13.99 -4.25
CA PRO A 51 6.15 15.22 -3.50
C PRO A 51 5.98 15.07 -1.99
N ARG A 52 5.25 14.05 -1.50
CA ARG A 52 5.19 13.72 -0.07
C ARG A 52 6.47 13.09 0.44
N VAL A 53 7.28 12.51 -0.43
CA VAL A 53 8.55 11.83 -0.09
C VAL A 53 9.72 12.78 -0.25
N VAL A 54 9.70 13.62 -1.29
CA VAL A 54 10.75 14.61 -1.55
C VAL A 54 10.15 16.00 -1.73
N GLU A 55 10.34 16.85 -0.72
CA GLU A 55 9.81 18.21 -0.64
C GLU A 55 10.75 19.24 -1.29
N VAL A 56 11.18 18.97 -2.53
CA VAL A 56 12.02 19.87 -3.35
C VAL A 56 11.18 20.43 -4.49
N PRO A 57 11.39 21.68 -4.95
CA PRO A 57 10.68 22.23 -6.10
C PRO A 57 10.63 21.25 -7.29
N ARG A 58 9.41 20.92 -7.72
CA ARG A 58 9.14 19.74 -8.56
C ARG A 58 9.98 19.68 -9.83
N LEU A 59 10.13 20.81 -10.52
CA LEU A 59 10.90 20.86 -11.76
C LEU A 59 12.38 20.54 -11.53
N LEU A 60 12.98 21.16 -10.50
CA LEU A 60 14.36 20.90 -10.11
C LEU A 60 14.55 19.44 -9.70
N TRP A 61 13.63 18.90 -8.90
CA TRP A 61 13.73 17.53 -8.44
C TRP A 61 13.60 16.51 -9.57
N LEU A 62 12.68 16.71 -10.52
CA LEU A 62 12.52 15.80 -11.65
C LEU A 62 13.78 15.78 -12.54
N LEU A 63 14.47 16.92 -12.71
CA LEU A 63 15.76 16.96 -13.40
C LEU A 63 16.82 16.13 -12.67
N ILE A 64 16.91 16.23 -11.34
CA ILE A 64 17.86 15.44 -10.53
C ILE A 64 17.49 13.94 -10.57
N LEU A 65 16.21 13.63 -10.41
CA LEU A 65 15.68 12.27 -10.37
C LEU A 65 15.98 11.53 -11.67
N HIS A 66 15.56 12.09 -12.81
CA HIS A 66 15.72 11.45 -14.11
C HIS A 66 17.11 11.65 -14.73
N GLY A 67 17.83 12.71 -14.35
CA GLY A 67 19.18 13.03 -14.83
C GLY A 67 20.28 12.24 -14.15
N VAL A 68 20.19 12.01 -12.83
CA VAL A 68 21.26 11.39 -12.03
C VAL A 68 20.77 10.13 -11.31
N ILE A 69 19.72 10.26 -10.50
CA ILE A 69 19.33 9.20 -9.56
C ILE A 69 18.92 7.92 -10.30
N LEU A 70 17.99 8.01 -11.25
CA LEU A 70 17.47 6.84 -11.98
C LEU A 70 18.46 6.25 -13.00
N ARG A 71 19.59 6.92 -13.24
CA ARG A 71 20.69 6.38 -14.06
C ARG A 71 21.66 5.53 -13.24
N ILE A 72 21.93 5.91 -11.99
CA ILE A 72 22.99 5.32 -11.18
C ILE A 72 22.44 4.40 -10.07
N ARG A 73 21.40 4.84 -9.37
CA ARG A 73 20.89 4.19 -8.15
C ARG A 73 20.20 2.82 -8.36
N PRO A 74 19.49 2.56 -9.48
CA PRO A 74 18.73 1.32 -9.63
C PRO A 74 19.59 0.05 -9.56
N ALA A 75 20.78 0.04 -10.19
CA ALA A 75 21.65 -1.15 -10.16
C ALA A 75 22.11 -1.49 -8.73
N LYS A 76 22.56 -0.47 -7.97
CA LYS A 76 22.96 -0.64 -6.56
C LYS A 76 21.79 -1.08 -5.68
N SER A 77 20.58 -0.55 -5.93
CA SER A 77 19.39 -0.91 -5.16
C SER A 77 18.89 -2.32 -5.52
N GLY A 78 18.97 -2.71 -6.79
CA GLY A 78 18.64 -4.04 -7.27
C GLY A 78 19.49 -5.13 -6.61
N ALA A 79 20.79 -4.89 -6.43
CA ALA A 79 21.65 -5.82 -5.68
C ALA A 79 21.19 -6.00 -4.22
N LYS A 80 20.73 -4.93 -3.56
CA LYS A 80 20.16 -5.03 -2.20
C LYS A 80 18.84 -5.80 -2.19
N TYR A 81 17.95 -5.52 -3.14
CA TYR A 81 16.72 -6.30 -3.28
C TYR A 81 17.00 -7.79 -3.53
N ALA A 82 17.97 -8.10 -4.41
CA ALA A 82 18.38 -9.46 -4.71
C ALA A 82 18.88 -10.21 -3.46
N SER A 83 19.60 -9.53 -2.55
CA SER A 83 20.14 -10.15 -1.33
C SER A 83 19.10 -10.66 -0.34
N VAL A 84 17.85 -10.17 -0.43
CA VAL A 84 16.73 -10.56 0.44
C VAL A 84 15.55 -11.14 -0.35
N TRP A 85 15.75 -11.39 -1.64
CA TRP A 85 14.67 -11.86 -2.53
C TRP A 85 14.34 -13.32 -2.24
N LEU A 86 13.06 -13.65 -2.13
CA LEU A 86 12.59 -15.02 -1.95
C LEU A 86 12.19 -15.62 -3.31
N PRO A 87 12.12 -16.95 -3.43
CA PRO A 87 11.64 -17.60 -4.65
C PRO A 87 10.27 -17.08 -5.11
N GLU A 88 9.40 -16.74 -4.17
CA GLU A 88 8.04 -16.25 -4.41
C GLU A 88 7.98 -14.73 -4.66
N GLY A 89 9.09 -13.99 -4.48
CA GLY A 89 9.17 -12.56 -4.69
C GLY A 89 9.72 -11.75 -3.50
N SER A 90 9.38 -10.46 -3.47
CA SER A 90 9.76 -9.57 -2.37
C SER A 90 9.08 -9.97 -1.05
N PRO A 91 9.83 -10.14 0.05
CA PRO A 91 9.27 -10.43 1.36
C PRO A 91 8.15 -9.48 1.77
N LEU A 92 8.29 -8.18 1.47
CA LEU A 92 7.27 -7.18 1.80
C LEU A 92 5.93 -7.52 1.15
N LYS A 93 5.93 -7.88 -0.13
CA LYS A 93 4.71 -8.24 -0.87
C LYS A 93 4.11 -9.54 -0.33
N ILE A 94 4.94 -10.57 -0.16
CA ILE A 94 4.51 -11.89 0.34
C ILE A 94 3.83 -11.76 1.70
N TRP A 95 4.45 -11.05 2.65
CA TRP A 95 3.88 -10.88 3.98
C TRP A 95 2.65 -9.98 3.99
N THR A 96 2.61 -8.93 3.16
CA THR A 96 1.43 -8.07 3.03
C THR A 96 0.23 -8.85 2.50
N GLU A 97 0.43 -9.66 1.46
CA GLU A 97 -0.60 -10.53 0.91
C GLU A 97 -1.10 -11.56 1.93
N LYS A 98 -0.17 -12.21 2.64
CA LYS A 98 -0.51 -13.17 3.70
C LYS A 98 -1.30 -12.51 4.83
N GLN A 99 -0.91 -11.30 5.25
CA GLN A 99 -1.64 -10.53 6.27
C GLN A 99 -3.06 -10.20 5.82
N ALA A 100 -3.25 -9.75 4.57
CA ALA A 100 -4.58 -9.47 4.03
C ALA A 100 -5.45 -10.74 3.99
N LYS A 101 -4.89 -11.88 3.56
CA LYS A 101 -5.59 -13.17 3.56
C LYS A 101 -5.96 -13.65 4.96
N MET A 102 -5.06 -13.48 5.93
CA MET A 102 -5.34 -13.83 7.33
C MET A 102 -6.40 -12.92 7.94
N LEU A 103 -6.39 -11.63 7.60
CA LEU A 103 -7.39 -10.66 8.04
C LEU A 103 -8.78 -11.00 7.47
N GLN A 104 -8.87 -11.36 6.18
CA GLN A 104 -10.10 -11.89 5.55
C GLN A 104 -10.67 -13.05 6.37
N GLY A 105 -9.83 -14.08 6.61
CA GLY A 105 -10.25 -15.28 7.34
C GLY A 105 -10.70 -14.97 8.77
N TRP A 106 -9.94 -14.12 9.48
CA TRP A 106 -10.26 -13.71 10.85
C TRP A 106 -11.57 -12.92 10.95
N LEU A 107 -11.84 -12.03 10.01
CA LEU A 107 -13.11 -11.28 9.93
C LEU A 107 -14.28 -12.21 9.61
N GLY A 108 -14.10 -13.15 8.68
CA GLY A 108 -15.11 -14.15 8.33
C GLY A 108 -15.47 -15.07 9.49
N GLN A 109 -14.47 -15.54 10.26
CA GLN A 109 -14.69 -16.33 11.49
C GLN A 109 -15.49 -15.57 12.56
N ARG A 110 -15.51 -14.23 12.49
CA ARG A 110 -16.27 -13.36 13.38
C ARG A 110 -17.64 -12.96 12.82
N GLY A 111 -18.05 -13.54 11.68
CA GLY A 111 -19.33 -13.26 11.04
C GLY A 111 -19.38 -11.94 10.27
N HIS A 112 -18.23 -11.34 9.96
CA HIS A 112 -18.19 -10.15 9.10
C HIS A 112 -18.14 -10.56 7.62
N ASP A 113 -19.14 -10.14 6.86
CA ASP A 113 -19.15 -10.23 5.39
C ASP A 113 -18.42 -9.02 4.79
N VAL A 114 -17.09 -9.13 4.70
CA VAL A 114 -16.21 -8.08 4.19
C VAL A 114 -15.13 -8.70 3.30
N GLN A 115 -14.81 -8.02 2.21
CA GLN A 115 -13.72 -8.42 1.32
C GLN A 115 -12.44 -7.67 1.69
N VAL A 116 -11.34 -8.39 1.88
CA VAL A 116 -10.03 -7.82 2.18
C VAL A 116 -9.14 -7.99 0.96
N ARG A 117 -8.58 -6.89 0.49
CA ARG A 117 -7.56 -6.85 -0.57
C ARG A 117 -6.32 -6.13 -0.05
N TYR A 118 -5.16 -6.45 -0.61
CA TYR A 118 -3.96 -5.66 -0.37
C TYR A 118 -3.68 -4.75 -1.55
N ALA A 119 -3.06 -3.59 -1.29
CA ALA A 119 -2.60 -2.68 -2.33
C ALA A 119 -1.25 -2.06 -1.98
N MET A 120 -0.53 -1.66 -3.02
CA MET A 120 0.76 -0.99 -2.91
C MET A 120 0.63 0.47 -3.32
N ARG A 121 1.29 1.35 -2.56
CA ARG A 121 1.41 2.77 -2.93
C ARG A 121 2.23 2.95 -4.21
N TYR A 122 3.32 2.19 -4.34
CA TYR A 122 4.21 2.19 -5.51
C TYR A 122 4.38 0.76 -6.05
N GLY A 123 4.48 0.61 -7.37
CA GLY A 123 4.62 -0.70 -8.03
C GLY A 123 3.29 -1.43 -8.27
N SER A 124 3.37 -2.74 -8.56
CA SER A 124 2.20 -3.56 -8.93
C SER A 124 1.26 -3.84 -7.76
N THR A 125 0.03 -4.25 -8.09
CA THR A 125 -1.11 -4.30 -7.18
C THR A 125 -1.40 -2.89 -6.62
N SER A 126 -1.45 -1.91 -7.51
CA SER A 126 -1.61 -0.50 -7.13
C SER A 126 -2.97 -0.23 -6.49
N ILE A 127 -3.03 0.76 -5.61
CA ILE A 127 -4.28 1.25 -4.98
C ILE A 127 -5.38 1.47 -6.02
N ALA A 128 -5.09 2.18 -7.12
CA ALA A 128 -6.06 2.43 -8.18
C ALA A 128 -6.60 1.13 -8.79
N SER A 129 -5.73 0.18 -9.15
CA SER A 129 -6.16 -1.10 -9.73
C SER A 129 -7.04 -1.93 -8.81
N GLN A 130 -6.78 -1.91 -7.49
CA GLN A 130 -7.60 -2.64 -6.52
C GLN A 130 -8.93 -1.94 -6.27
N LEU A 131 -8.95 -0.61 -6.24
CA LEU A 131 -10.20 0.16 -6.10
C LEU A 131 -11.10 0.01 -7.33
N ASP A 132 -10.54 -0.04 -8.54
CA ASP A 132 -11.28 -0.36 -9.77
C ASP A 132 -11.89 -1.76 -9.72
N GLN A 133 -11.13 -2.77 -9.25
CA GLN A 133 -11.65 -4.14 -9.07
C GLN A 133 -12.77 -4.20 -8.04
N LEU A 134 -12.59 -3.58 -6.86
CA LEU A 134 -13.62 -3.52 -5.82
C LEU A 134 -14.91 -2.86 -6.34
N LYS A 135 -14.77 -1.78 -7.10
CA LYS A 135 -15.89 -1.06 -7.71
C LYS A 135 -16.60 -1.92 -8.75
N ALA A 136 -15.86 -2.63 -9.60
CA ALA A 136 -16.43 -3.58 -10.58
C ALA A 136 -17.17 -4.74 -9.90
N GLU A 137 -16.77 -5.11 -8.68
CA GLU A 137 -17.41 -6.14 -7.85
C GLU A 137 -18.62 -5.63 -7.05
N GLY A 138 -19.01 -4.37 -7.23
CA GLY A 138 -20.17 -3.77 -6.56
C GLY A 138 -19.88 -3.32 -5.12
N THR A 139 -18.62 -3.13 -4.75
CA THR A 139 -18.25 -2.57 -3.44
C THR A 139 -18.72 -1.13 -3.33
N THR A 140 -19.49 -0.82 -2.29
CA THR A 140 -20.04 0.51 -2.02
C THR A 140 -19.38 1.19 -0.83
N ARG A 141 -18.63 0.45 -0.01
CA ARG A 141 -17.91 0.98 1.17
C ARG A 141 -16.50 0.41 1.23
N VAL A 142 -15.48 1.25 1.38
CA VAL A 142 -14.09 0.82 1.48
C VAL A 142 -13.43 1.46 2.71
N LEU A 143 -12.88 0.61 3.57
CA LEU A 143 -11.99 1.02 4.66
C LEU A 143 -10.53 0.91 4.20
N ILE A 144 -9.84 2.04 4.14
CA ILE A 144 -8.42 2.14 3.81
C ILE A 144 -7.60 1.97 5.09
N VAL A 145 -6.79 0.91 5.15
CA VAL A 145 -5.98 0.55 6.32
C VAL A 145 -4.50 0.55 5.94
N PRO A 146 -3.73 1.58 6.33
CA PRO A 146 -2.28 1.56 6.17
C PRO A 146 -1.65 0.46 7.03
N ALA A 147 -0.64 -0.24 6.48
CA ALA A 147 0.21 -1.18 7.21
C ALA A 147 1.16 -0.47 8.21
N TYR A 148 1.11 0.86 8.28
CA TYR A 148 1.89 1.69 9.19
C TYR A 148 1.02 2.11 10.39
N PRO A 149 1.37 1.69 11.61
CA PRO A 149 0.66 2.12 12.81
C PRO A 149 0.83 3.61 13.12
N GLN A 150 2.03 4.15 12.86
CA GLN A 150 2.37 5.56 13.03
C GLN A 150 2.07 6.33 11.74
N TYR A 151 1.40 7.46 11.88
CA TYR A 151 1.17 8.36 10.75
C TYR A 151 2.47 9.05 10.33
N SER A 152 2.69 9.14 9.02
CA SER A 152 3.66 10.05 8.42
C SER A 152 3.11 10.61 7.11
N ALA A 153 3.49 11.85 6.79
CA ALA A 153 3.17 12.45 5.50
C ALA A 153 3.78 11.63 4.33
N THR A 154 4.99 11.11 4.53
CA THR A 154 5.74 10.35 3.52
C THR A 154 5.18 8.95 3.26
N THR A 155 4.32 8.43 4.14
CA THR A 155 3.74 7.09 4.04
C THR A 155 2.21 7.13 3.97
N THR A 156 1.55 7.42 5.09
CA THR A 156 0.08 7.40 5.20
C THR A 156 -0.56 8.48 4.34
N ALA A 157 -0.05 9.72 4.35
CA ALA A 157 -0.63 10.77 3.51
C ALA A 157 -0.39 10.52 2.02
N SER A 158 0.81 10.07 1.63
CA SER A 158 1.11 9.65 0.25
C SER A 158 0.16 8.55 -0.26
N LEU A 159 -0.14 7.57 0.58
CA LEU A 159 -1.14 6.53 0.33
C LEU A 159 -2.54 7.12 0.09
N PHE A 160 -2.96 8.06 0.93
CA PHE A 160 -4.26 8.73 0.77
C PHE A 160 -4.31 9.58 -0.51
N ASP A 161 -3.22 10.27 -0.87
CA ASP A 161 -3.12 11.00 -2.14
C ASP A 161 -3.36 10.08 -3.34
N ALA A 162 -2.89 8.83 -3.30
CA ALA A 162 -3.17 7.85 -4.37
C ALA A 162 -4.65 7.45 -4.43
N VAL A 163 -5.33 7.35 -3.27
CA VAL A 163 -6.78 7.12 -3.20
C VAL A 163 -7.53 8.33 -3.74
N TYR A 164 -7.15 9.55 -3.36
CA TYR A 164 -7.77 10.78 -3.85
C TYR A 164 -7.57 10.98 -5.35
N ALA A 165 -6.38 10.67 -5.87
CA ALA A 165 -6.09 10.72 -7.30
C ALA A 165 -6.94 9.73 -8.12
N TRP A 166 -7.23 8.55 -7.55
CA TRP A 166 -8.20 7.62 -8.12
C TRP A 166 -9.62 8.19 -8.04
N ALA A 167 -10.05 8.65 -6.86
CA ALA A 167 -11.40 9.16 -6.62
C ALA A 167 -11.76 10.33 -7.54
N ALA A 168 -10.81 11.22 -7.85
CA ALA A 168 -11.01 12.33 -8.77
C ALA A 168 -11.39 11.90 -10.20
N LYS A 169 -11.14 10.65 -10.58
CA LYS A 169 -11.48 10.07 -11.91
C LYS A 169 -12.74 9.21 -11.88
N VAL A 170 -13.37 9.02 -10.73
CA VAL A 170 -14.50 8.12 -10.54
C VAL A 170 -15.77 8.94 -10.41
N ARG A 171 -16.82 8.58 -11.17
CA ARG A 171 -18.07 9.35 -11.17
C ARG A 171 -18.96 8.99 -10.00
N ASN A 172 -19.09 7.70 -9.68
CA ASN A 172 -19.84 7.22 -8.53
C ASN A 172 -18.90 6.66 -7.46
N LEU A 173 -18.59 7.45 -6.44
CA LEU A 173 -17.65 7.07 -5.40
C LEU A 173 -18.27 6.08 -4.40
N PRO A 174 -17.55 5.01 -4.00
CA PRO A 174 -17.89 4.30 -2.78
C PRO A 174 -17.64 5.21 -1.57
N GLU A 175 -18.30 4.93 -0.45
CA GLU A 175 -17.95 5.55 0.83
C GLU A 175 -16.52 5.14 1.21
N LEU A 176 -15.66 6.13 1.47
CA LEU A 176 -14.28 5.91 1.87
C LEU A 176 -14.10 6.26 3.35
N ARG A 177 -13.52 5.33 4.12
CA ARG A 177 -13.05 5.58 5.49
C ARG A 177 -11.56 5.32 5.57
N PHE A 178 -10.86 6.12 6.37
CA PHE A 178 -9.41 6.08 6.49
C PHE A 178 -9.01 5.87 7.94
N ILE A 179 -8.06 4.97 8.19
CA ILE A 179 -7.39 4.85 9.49
C ILE A 179 -6.09 5.66 9.41
N ASN A 180 -6.02 6.77 10.17
CA ASN A 180 -4.85 7.64 10.17
C ASN A 180 -3.67 7.03 10.93
N HIS A 181 -3.94 6.43 12.09
CA HIS A 181 -2.95 5.80 12.97
C HIS A 181 -3.64 4.83 13.93
N TYR A 182 -2.85 3.91 14.48
CA TYR A 182 -3.27 2.93 15.50
C TYR A 182 -2.09 2.44 16.36
N HIS A 183 -1.01 3.24 16.44
CA HIS A 183 0.21 2.90 17.15
C HIS A 183 0.04 2.74 18.66
N ASP A 184 -0.97 3.39 19.24
CA ASP A 184 -1.33 3.39 20.65
C ASP A 184 -2.48 2.41 20.97
N ASP A 185 -2.97 1.63 20.00
CA ASP A 185 -3.95 0.59 20.26
C ASP A 185 -3.36 -0.48 21.19
N ALA A 186 -4.03 -0.72 22.32
CA ALA A 186 -3.55 -1.64 23.35
C ALA A 186 -3.29 -3.06 22.81
N ARG A 187 -4.04 -3.52 21.81
CA ARG A 187 -3.86 -4.85 21.19
C ARG A 187 -2.64 -4.86 20.27
N TYR A 188 -2.37 -3.76 19.56
CA TYR A 188 -1.15 -3.61 18.77
C TYR A 188 0.10 -3.63 19.68
N ILE A 189 0.08 -2.84 20.77
CA ILE A 189 1.17 -2.83 21.78
C ILE A 189 1.35 -4.22 22.38
N ALA A 190 0.26 -4.91 22.75
CA ALA A 190 0.32 -6.26 23.30
C ALA A 190 0.93 -7.28 22.32
N ALA A 191 0.61 -7.18 21.03
CA ALA A 191 1.20 -8.05 20.00
C ALA A 191 2.71 -7.83 19.86
N LEU A 192 3.18 -6.58 19.87
CA LEU A 192 4.61 -6.26 19.85
C LEU A 192 5.32 -6.78 21.11
N ALA A 193 4.78 -6.49 22.29
CA ALA A 193 5.34 -6.92 23.57
C ALA A 193 5.41 -8.45 23.67
N SER A 194 4.37 -9.15 23.17
CA SER A 194 4.36 -10.61 23.10
C SER A 194 5.49 -11.14 22.23
N ARG A 195 5.74 -10.56 21.05
CA ARG A 195 6.84 -10.98 20.18
C ARG A 195 8.21 -10.81 20.84
N ILE A 196 8.42 -9.70 21.54
CA ILE A 196 9.66 -9.43 22.28
C ILE A 196 9.86 -10.45 23.41
N LYS A 197 8.83 -10.68 24.23
CA LYS A 197 8.87 -11.64 25.34
C LYS A 197 9.13 -13.07 24.85
N HIS A 198 8.51 -13.49 23.76
CA HIS A 198 8.78 -14.79 23.15
C HIS A 198 10.22 -14.93 22.67
N HIS A 199 10.82 -13.87 22.09
CA HIS A 199 12.22 -13.90 21.71
C HIS A 199 13.15 -14.08 22.93
N TRP A 200 12.87 -13.38 24.03
CA TRP A 200 13.63 -13.49 25.28
C TRP A 200 13.57 -14.88 25.92
N GLN A 201 12.46 -15.60 25.77
CA GLN A 201 12.35 -16.99 26.27
C GLN A 201 13.42 -17.91 25.66
N GLY A 202 13.80 -17.68 24.39
CA GLY A 202 14.81 -18.48 23.70
C GLY A 202 16.24 -17.96 23.77
N HIS A 203 16.44 -16.67 24.05
CA HIS A 203 17.75 -16.00 23.92
C HIS A 203 18.22 -15.29 25.20
N GLY A 204 17.41 -15.32 26.26
CA GLY A 204 17.61 -14.50 27.44
C GLY A 204 17.12 -13.07 27.25
N ARG A 205 16.97 -12.34 28.37
CA ARG A 205 16.59 -10.92 28.35
C ARG A 205 17.86 -10.07 28.29
N PRO A 206 17.98 -9.13 27.33
CA PRO A 206 19.13 -8.24 27.23
C PRO A 206 19.05 -7.09 28.23
N ASP A 207 20.18 -6.44 28.48
CA ASP A 207 20.26 -5.21 29.31
C ASP A 207 19.55 -4.02 28.65
N VAL A 208 19.58 -3.97 27.31
CA VAL A 208 19.02 -2.88 26.51
C VAL A 208 18.10 -3.43 25.43
N LEU A 209 16.95 -2.78 25.25
CA LEU A 209 16.05 -2.98 24.12
C LEU A 209 16.19 -1.79 23.15
N LEU A 210 16.76 -2.04 21.98
CA LEU A 210 16.82 -1.05 20.90
C LEU A 210 15.58 -1.17 20.01
N MET A 211 14.86 -0.06 19.81
CA MET A 211 13.76 0.04 18.86
C MET A 211 14.23 0.80 17.62
N SER A 212 14.18 0.15 16.45
CA SER A 212 14.65 0.68 15.16
C SER A 212 13.64 0.43 14.05
#